data_AF-A0A3D0HC64-F1
#
_entry.id   AF-A0A3D0HC64-F1
#
_cell.length_a   1.000
_cell.length_b   1.000
_cell.length_c   1.000
_cell.angle_alpha   90.00
_cell.angle_beta   90.00
_cell.angle_gamma   90.00
#
_symmetry.space_group_name_H-M   'P 1'
#
loop_
_entity.id
_entity.type
_entity.pdbx_description
1 polymer ?
#
loop_
_entity_poly.entity_id
_entity_poly.type
_entity_poly.pdbx_seq_one_letter_code
_entity_poly.pdbx_strand_id
1 'polypeptide(L)'
;MTGPVTTDFSTMLNMINSNPDKNIVMSGTSFKSVGKIGAFFTSKTNCRKAADAFLTGIMQQYGEAVSVTIAADLRALKTSGKPLSARTARDMLSKAEQFKNGLKAINADMASRFIAGSGLKNDTRTLDAAYAEYCRQHGVDPNADPTLKETFGSIVKRIAASESQRVMTFVEMRDLVIECKQVELNNAAALSRFLTQNKREAVQAVAREFRFTPEQTRELDSLIDASMRDLAAQATQQGKALTDQSFAEAFLESIPLHCFLFSHADQLSDQLSAGLKDFIGMTSFTPDTRKNALALTPVLENSYLLTYMFCMEHMPQIRAQQPEGPITREAIWKGCYGEELPADLVNATSHQMNDAIYEKNTKRLKEYFENNDRKVFIAQAGLVLGLRQDKVLEAINNPADTVITQDDLMLPFPLTLIPNLHSLEENEQQLAMDITRRGVFNPIEGFEPTITFVAPESGTPDVIKIQDTSRLNDEEKQNFKSGVPGPITQSIVEKARALCSNNDLQLRQIVISLAQTGIMPVRQFSPLVGVAYNEHSPVNIEVRRENNGNISLRYRTPEASPMDADYTFTVGTDGRVLLTSMTIRARQAAE
;
A
#
# COMPACT_ATOMS: atom_id res chain seq x y z
N MET A 1 22.00 54.97 -20.59
CA MET A 1 21.72 53.56 -20.25
C MET A 1 20.25 53.45 -19.89
N THR A 2 19.44 52.79 -20.72
CA THR A 2 18.00 52.58 -20.48
C THR A 2 17.78 51.12 -20.11
N GLY A 3 17.31 50.86 -18.89
CA GLY A 3 17.00 49.51 -18.42
C GLY A 3 15.87 48.83 -19.21
N PRO A 4 15.73 47.50 -19.12
CA PRO A 4 14.75 46.76 -19.88
C PRO A 4 13.32 47.10 -19.44
N VAL A 5 12.46 47.39 -20.41
CA VAL A 5 11.02 47.57 -20.21
C VAL A 5 10.40 46.18 -20.00
N THR A 6 10.10 45.81 -18.76
CA THR A 6 9.33 44.61 -18.43
C THR A 6 7.84 44.93 -18.52
N THR A 7 7.31 44.93 -19.74
CA THR A 7 5.86 44.83 -19.96
C THR A 7 5.46 43.36 -20.03
N ASP A 8 4.66 42.90 -19.07
CA ASP A 8 4.13 41.55 -19.01
C ASP A 8 3.29 41.22 -20.27
N PHE A 9 3.72 40.21 -21.03
CA PHE A 9 3.03 39.77 -22.24
C PHE A 9 1.61 39.24 -21.94
N SER A 10 1.40 38.67 -20.75
CA SER A 10 0.08 38.20 -20.30
C SER A 10 -0.91 39.36 -20.19
N THR A 11 -0.47 40.50 -19.66
CA THR A 11 -1.25 41.75 -19.65
C THR A 11 -1.62 42.19 -21.06
N MET A 12 -0.70 42.07 -22.03
CA MET A 12 -0.99 42.39 -23.43
C MET A 12 -2.04 41.45 -24.02
N LEU A 13 -1.90 40.14 -23.81
CA LEU A 13 -2.85 39.12 -24.26
C LEU A 13 -4.25 39.36 -23.69
N ASN A 14 -4.34 39.69 -22.40
CA ASN A 14 -5.61 40.04 -21.75
C ASN A 14 -6.27 41.26 -22.41
N MET A 15 -5.49 42.28 -22.78
CA MET A 15 -6.00 43.44 -23.48
C MET A 15 -6.43 43.14 -24.92
N ILE A 16 -5.66 42.31 -25.64
CA ILE A 16 -6.02 41.80 -26.97
C ILE A 16 -7.36 41.08 -26.92
N ASN A 17 -7.60 40.24 -25.91
CA ASN A 17 -8.82 39.45 -25.79
C ASN A 17 -10.01 40.28 -25.32
N SER A 18 -9.82 41.14 -24.32
CA SER A 18 -10.90 41.91 -23.69
C SER A 18 -11.36 43.12 -24.50
N ASN A 19 -10.60 43.57 -25.49
CA ASN A 19 -10.90 44.79 -26.26
C ASN A 19 -10.73 44.60 -27.78
N PRO A 20 -11.62 43.84 -28.46
CA PRO A 20 -11.49 43.48 -29.88
C PRO A 20 -11.36 44.67 -30.84
N ASP A 21 -12.02 45.78 -30.53
CA ASP A 21 -12.11 46.95 -31.41
C ASP A 21 -11.12 48.07 -31.09
N LYS A 22 -10.19 47.81 -30.15
CA LYS A 22 -9.21 48.81 -29.69
C LYS A 22 -7.81 48.51 -30.23
N ASN A 23 -6.99 49.55 -30.21
CA ASN A 23 -5.57 49.48 -30.51
C ASN A 23 -4.75 49.39 -29.23
N ILE A 24 -3.61 48.73 -29.33
CA ILE A 24 -2.67 48.53 -28.24
C ILE A 24 -1.46 49.40 -28.51
N VAL A 25 -1.17 50.26 -27.55
CA VAL A 25 -0.06 51.22 -27.62
C VAL A 25 0.68 51.24 -26.29
N MET A 26 1.92 51.73 -26.30
CA MET A 26 2.67 51.99 -25.08
C MET A 26 2.35 53.38 -24.52
N SER A 27 2.18 53.49 -23.21
CA SER A 27 2.07 54.76 -22.49
C SER A 27 3.08 54.75 -21.34
N GLY A 28 4.22 55.41 -21.53
CA GLY A 28 5.35 55.27 -20.60
C GLY A 28 5.92 53.85 -20.65
N THR A 29 5.81 53.12 -19.54
CA THR A 29 6.28 51.73 -19.39
C THR A 29 5.16 50.69 -19.40
N SER A 30 3.90 51.06 -19.62
CA SER A 30 2.77 50.13 -19.60
C SER A 30 1.96 50.10 -20.91
N PHE A 31 1.26 49.00 -21.14
CA PHE A 31 0.31 48.88 -22.25
C PHE A 31 -0.97 49.65 -21.96
N LYS A 32 -1.50 50.33 -22.98
CA LYS A 32 -2.82 50.98 -22.94
C LYS A 32 -3.67 50.58 -24.15
N SER A 33 -4.95 50.34 -23.88
CA SER A 33 -5.95 50.06 -24.91
C SER A 33 -6.64 51.36 -25.27
N VAL A 34 -6.58 51.76 -26.54
CA VAL A 34 -7.12 53.04 -27.03
C VAL A 34 -8.08 52.81 -28.20
N GLY A 35 -9.19 53.55 -28.21
CA GLY A 35 -10.11 53.55 -29.37
C GLY A 35 -9.47 54.15 -30.62
N LYS A 36 -10.14 54.05 -31.77
CA LYS A 36 -9.62 54.53 -33.07
C LYS A 36 -9.18 55.99 -33.05
N ILE A 37 -9.98 56.88 -32.44
CA ILE A 37 -9.65 58.31 -32.30
C ILE A 37 -8.44 58.52 -31.39
N GLY A 38 -8.39 57.85 -30.23
CA GLY A 38 -7.25 57.95 -29.30
C GLY A 38 -5.94 57.40 -29.89
N ALA A 39 -6.02 56.41 -30.76
CA ALA A 39 -4.86 55.86 -31.46
C ALA A 39 -4.27 56.83 -32.48
N PHE A 40 -5.09 57.70 -33.10
CA PHE A 40 -4.64 58.75 -34.02
C PHE A 40 -3.75 59.79 -33.34
N PHE A 41 -4.03 60.09 -32.06
CA PHE A 41 -3.24 61.03 -31.24
C PHE A 41 -2.05 60.38 -30.53
N THR A 42 -1.81 59.08 -30.74
CA THR A 42 -0.68 58.38 -30.11
C THR A 42 0.59 58.55 -30.94
N SER A 43 1.73 58.79 -30.28
CA SER A 43 3.01 58.96 -30.97
C SER A 43 3.43 57.69 -31.72
N LYS A 44 4.02 57.83 -32.91
CA LYS A 44 4.58 56.72 -33.69
C LYS A 44 5.59 55.90 -32.88
N THR A 45 6.35 56.55 -32.00
CA THR A 45 7.31 55.91 -31.08
C THR A 45 6.62 54.94 -30.12
N ASN A 46 5.47 55.34 -29.55
CA ASN A 46 4.70 54.49 -28.64
C ASN A 46 4.02 53.31 -29.35
N CYS A 47 3.59 53.50 -30.60
CA CYS A 47 3.09 52.41 -31.44
C CYS A 47 4.20 51.41 -31.79
N ARG A 48 5.41 51.89 -32.12
CA ARG A 48 6.58 51.02 -32.39
C ARG A 48 6.99 50.21 -31.18
N LYS A 49 7.07 50.83 -30.00
CA LYS A 49 7.38 50.14 -28.74
C LYS A 49 6.37 49.04 -28.40
N ALA A 50 5.09 49.25 -28.70
CA ALA A 50 4.07 48.20 -28.52
C ALA A 50 4.29 47.02 -29.47
N ALA A 51 4.63 47.28 -30.73
CA ALA A 51 4.97 46.22 -31.68
C ALA A 51 6.26 45.48 -31.28
N ASP A 52 7.29 46.18 -30.80
CA ASP A 52 8.52 45.54 -30.30
C ASP A 52 8.25 44.63 -29.10
N ALA A 53 7.46 45.10 -28.12
CA ALA A 53 7.08 44.31 -26.96
C ALA A 53 6.22 43.09 -27.33
N PHE A 54 5.31 43.23 -28.30
CA PHE A 54 4.54 42.12 -28.85
C PHE A 54 5.45 41.05 -29.49
N LEU A 55 6.43 41.45 -30.29
CA LEU A 55 7.35 40.52 -30.94
C LEU A 55 8.27 39.80 -29.93
N THR A 56 8.75 40.51 -28.91
CA THR A 56 9.50 39.90 -27.80
C THR A 56 8.66 38.87 -27.05
N GLY A 57 7.37 39.15 -26.82
CA GLY A 57 6.45 38.18 -26.22
C GLY A 57 6.21 36.95 -27.11
N ILE A 58 6.07 37.14 -28.43
CA ILE A 58 5.98 36.03 -29.39
C ILE A 58 7.25 35.17 -29.34
N MET A 59 8.44 35.77 -29.31
CA MET A 59 9.71 35.04 -29.19
C MET A 59 9.78 34.22 -27.91
N GLN A 60 9.36 34.77 -26.77
CA GLN A 60 9.36 34.08 -25.48
C GLN A 60 8.35 32.93 -25.43
N GLN A 61 7.15 33.11 -26.01
CA GLN A 61 6.08 32.11 -25.93
C GLN A 61 6.13 31.05 -27.04
N TYR A 62 6.59 31.41 -28.24
CA TYR A 62 6.52 30.56 -29.44
C TYR A 62 7.90 30.22 -30.02
N GLY A 63 8.99 30.80 -29.51
CA GLY A 63 10.36 30.53 -29.95
C GLY A 63 10.85 31.44 -31.08
N GLU A 64 12.15 31.38 -31.33
CA GLU A 64 12.86 32.25 -32.28
C GLU A 64 12.39 32.04 -33.73
N ALA A 65 12.23 30.80 -34.19
CA ALA A 65 11.83 30.50 -35.55
C ALA A 65 10.43 31.06 -35.89
N VAL A 66 9.49 30.96 -34.95
CA VAL A 66 8.15 31.53 -35.09
C VAL A 66 8.21 33.06 -35.05
N SER A 67 9.01 33.64 -34.14
CA SER A 67 9.20 35.08 -34.04
C SER A 67 9.75 35.71 -35.31
N VAL A 68 10.78 35.12 -35.93
CA VAL A 68 11.36 35.61 -37.21
C VAL A 68 10.28 35.68 -38.30
N THR A 69 9.40 34.69 -38.35
CA THR A 69 8.30 34.63 -39.30
C THR A 69 7.25 35.73 -39.04
N ILE A 70 6.85 35.92 -37.78
CA ILE A 70 5.89 36.98 -37.40
C ILE A 70 6.50 38.38 -37.53
N ALA A 71 7.81 38.53 -37.33
CA ALA A 71 8.53 39.79 -37.48
C ALA A 71 8.40 40.36 -38.91
N ALA A 72 8.34 39.50 -39.92
CA ALA A 72 8.14 39.90 -41.32
C ALA A 72 6.78 40.60 -41.52
N ASP A 73 5.71 40.06 -40.94
CA ASP A 73 4.37 40.64 -41.02
C ASP A 73 4.26 41.94 -40.21
N LEU A 74 4.98 42.03 -39.08
CA LEU A 74 4.99 43.20 -38.21
C LEU A 74 5.82 44.37 -38.77
N ARG A 75 6.71 44.10 -39.72
CA ARG A 75 7.65 45.09 -40.30
C ARG A 75 6.93 46.29 -40.91
N ALA A 76 5.83 46.08 -41.62
CA ALA A 76 5.04 47.16 -42.24
C ALA A 76 4.41 48.10 -41.20
N LEU A 77 3.93 47.56 -40.07
CA LEU A 77 3.38 48.34 -38.95
C LEU A 77 4.47 49.15 -38.24
N LYS A 78 5.63 48.54 -38.00
CA LYS A 78 6.79 49.20 -37.37
C LYS A 78 7.32 50.36 -38.22
N THR A 79 7.47 50.16 -39.53
CA THR A 79 7.95 51.22 -40.45
C THR A 79 6.96 52.39 -40.51
N SER A 80 5.66 52.09 -40.67
CA SER A 80 4.62 53.12 -40.77
C SER A 80 4.29 53.82 -39.45
N GLY A 81 4.63 53.21 -38.30
CA GLY A 81 4.31 53.73 -36.97
C GLY A 81 2.83 53.64 -36.63
N LYS A 82 2.09 52.75 -37.30
CA LYS A 82 0.66 52.54 -37.07
C LYS A 82 0.42 51.78 -35.74
N PRO A 83 -0.67 52.06 -35.03
CA PRO A 83 -1.05 51.33 -33.82
C PRO A 83 -1.28 49.84 -34.12
N LEU A 84 -0.89 48.95 -33.19
CA LEU A 84 -1.20 47.53 -33.29
C LEU A 84 -2.67 47.33 -32.91
N SER A 85 -3.53 46.96 -33.86
CA SER A 85 -4.92 46.66 -33.54
C SER A 85 -5.04 45.30 -32.83
N ALA A 86 -5.99 45.15 -31.89
CA ALA A 86 -6.24 43.88 -31.22
C ALA A 86 -6.55 42.76 -32.23
N ARG A 87 -7.29 43.07 -33.31
CA ARG A 87 -7.55 42.14 -34.42
C ARG A 87 -6.27 41.65 -35.08
N THR A 88 -5.41 42.56 -35.50
CA THR A 88 -4.13 42.21 -36.13
C THR A 88 -3.23 41.39 -35.21
N ALA A 89 -3.22 41.71 -33.91
CA ALA A 89 -2.47 40.94 -32.93
C ALA A 89 -3.02 39.50 -32.78
N ARG A 90 -4.35 39.30 -32.79
CA ARG A 90 -4.97 37.96 -32.76
C ARG A 90 -4.65 37.15 -34.02
N ASP A 91 -4.72 37.78 -35.19
CA ASP A 91 -4.40 37.10 -36.46
C ASP A 91 -2.93 36.62 -36.44
N MET A 92 -2.01 37.45 -35.93
CA MET A 92 -0.61 37.09 -35.76
C MET A 92 -0.39 36.00 -34.70
N LEU A 93 -1.12 36.01 -33.58
CA LEU A 93 -1.06 34.95 -32.56
C LEU A 93 -1.59 33.62 -33.11
N SER A 94 -2.67 33.65 -33.89
CA SER A 94 -3.22 32.47 -34.57
C SER A 94 -2.22 31.90 -35.57
N LYS A 95 -1.58 32.76 -36.37
CA LYS A 95 -0.51 32.37 -37.29
C LYS A 95 0.70 31.79 -36.54
N ALA A 96 1.09 32.37 -35.41
CA ALA A 96 2.17 31.85 -34.57
C ALA A 96 1.88 30.44 -34.05
N GLU A 97 0.65 30.18 -33.59
CA GLU A 97 0.22 28.85 -33.15
C GLU A 97 0.20 27.83 -34.31
N GLN A 98 -0.22 28.24 -35.51
CA GLN A 98 -0.16 27.39 -36.71
C GLN A 98 1.28 27.01 -37.06
N PHE A 99 2.22 27.96 -37.03
CA PHE A 99 3.64 27.68 -37.27
C PHE A 99 4.25 26.74 -36.23
N LYS A 100 3.94 26.98 -34.95
CA LYS A 100 4.35 26.12 -33.83
C LYS A 100 3.89 24.67 -34.05
N ASN A 101 2.65 24.46 -34.49
CA ASN A 101 2.13 23.13 -34.80
C ASN A 101 2.78 22.52 -36.06
N GLY A 102 3.08 23.35 -37.08
CA GLY A 102 3.85 22.92 -38.24
C GLY A 102 5.25 22.43 -37.89
N LEU A 103 5.94 23.09 -36.95
CA LEU A 103 7.26 22.67 -36.48
C LEU A 103 7.23 21.28 -35.81
N LYS A 104 6.23 21.02 -34.96
CA LYS A 104 6.02 19.68 -34.36
C LYS A 104 5.87 18.59 -35.42
N ALA A 105 5.08 18.85 -36.46
CA ALA A 105 4.87 17.91 -37.56
C ALA A 105 6.16 17.66 -38.36
N ILE A 106 6.92 18.71 -38.67
CA ILE A 106 8.23 18.60 -39.34
C ILE A 106 9.19 17.75 -38.50
N ASN A 107 9.28 18.03 -37.20
CA ASN A 107 10.17 17.29 -36.30
C ASN A 107 9.76 15.80 -36.17
N ALA A 108 8.46 15.50 -36.13
CA ALA A 108 7.97 14.12 -36.12
C ALA A 108 8.29 13.36 -37.42
N ASP A 109 8.21 14.02 -38.58
CA ASP A 109 8.64 13.46 -39.88
C ASP A 109 10.15 13.21 -39.91
N MET A 110 10.94 14.20 -39.47
CA MET A 110 12.39 14.08 -39.36
C MET A 110 12.79 12.89 -38.46
N ALA A 111 12.18 12.76 -37.28
CA ALA A 111 12.44 11.62 -36.40
C ALA A 111 12.05 10.29 -37.05
N SER A 112 10.94 10.24 -37.78
CA SER A 112 10.52 9.03 -38.50
C SER A 112 11.55 8.62 -39.58
N ARG A 113 12.16 9.59 -40.28
CA ARG A 113 13.25 9.34 -41.24
C ARG A 113 14.55 8.90 -40.57
N PHE A 114 14.89 9.51 -39.43
CA PHE A 114 16.04 9.11 -38.63
C PHE A 114 15.94 7.65 -38.14
N ILE A 115 14.74 7.24 -37.73
CA ILE A 115 14.44 5.87 -37.28
C ILE A 115 14.43 4.88 -38.45
N ALA A 116 13.78 5.22 -39.57
CA ALA A 116 13.70 4.35 -40.74
C ALA A 116 15.06 4.16 -41.43
N GLY A 117 15.95 5.15 -41.31
CA GLY A 117 17.23 5.18 -42.00
C GLY A 117 17.09 5.48 -43.49
N SER A 118 18.22 5.78 -44.14
CA SER A 118 18.26 6.12 -45.57
C SER A 118 18.46 4.91 -46.50
N GLY A 119 18.74 3.73 -45.94
CA GLY A 119 19.15 2.54 -46.70
C GLY A 119 20.53 2.66 -47.37
N LEU A 120 21.22 3.80 -47.22
CA LEU A 120 22.55 4.03 -47.77
C LEU A 120 23.61 3.37 -46.89
N LYS A 121 24.55 2.68 -47.54
CA LYS A 121 25.70 2.07 -46.87
C LYS A 121 26.54 3.16 -46.20
N ASN A 122 26.82 3.02 -44.90
CA ASN A 122 27.59 3.96 -44.06
C ASN A 122 26.91 5.29 -43.68
N ASP A 123 25.58 5.42 -43.76
CA ASP A 123 24.91 6.62 -43.23
C ASP A 123 24.93 6.64 -41.69
N THR A 124 25.71 7.54 -41.12
CA THR A 124 25.89 7.70 -39.67
C THR A 124 24.79 8.54 -39.01
N ARG A 125 23.82 9.05 -39.78
CA ARG A 125 22.71 9.89 -39.32
C ARG A 125 21.42 9.10 -39.15
N THR A 126 21.54 7.90 -38.58
CA THR A 126 20.44 6.95 -38.41
C THR A 126 20.37 6.46 -36.97
N LEU A 127 19.20 5.96 -36.55
CA LEU A 127 19.04 5.32 -35.25
C LEU A 127 19.97 4.12 -35.08
N ASP A 128 20.17 3.31 -36.13
CA ASP A 128 21.05 2.15 -36.08
C ASP A 128 22.50 2.54 -35.78
N ALA A 129 23.02 3.57 -36.46
CA ALA A 129 24.37 4.07 -36.21
C ALA A 129 24.50 4.69 -34.81
N ALA A 130 23.48 5.45 -34.37
CA ALA A 130 23.46 6.07 -33.05
C ALA A 130 23.39 5.02 -31.92
N TYR A 131 22.57 3.99 -32.08
CA TYR A 131 22.42 2.91 -31.12
C TYR A 131 23.67 2.04 -31.05
N ALA A 132 24.28 1.71 -32.19
CA ALA A 132 25.57 1.00 -32.22
C ALA A 132 26.68 1.78 -31.50
N GLU A 133 26.71 3.11 -31.66
CA GLU A 133 27.61 4.00 -30.95
C GLU A 133 27.36 3.99 -29.45
N TYR A 134 26.11 4.16 -29.03
CA TYR A 134 25.68 4.09 -27.64
C TYR A 134 26.12 2.77 -26.99
N CYS A 135 25.82 1.64 -27.61
CA CYS A 135 26.20 0.32 -27.13
C CYS A 135 27.71 0.19 -26.94
N ARG A 136 28.50 0.70 -27.88
CA ARG A 136 29.97 0.69 -27.82
C ARG A 136 30.52 1.57 -26.69
N GLN A 137 29.93 2.75 -26.46
CA GLN A 137 30.39 3.67 -25.41
C GLN A 137 30.04 3.18 -24.00
N HIS A 138 28.91 2.48 -23.86
CA HIS A 138 28.38 2.05 -22.57
C HIS A 138 28.56 0.56 -22.28
N GLY A 139 29.28 -0.18 -23.15
CA GLY A 139 29.54 -1.60 -22.95
C GLY A 139 28.29 -2.48 -23.00
N VAL A 140 27.26 -2.06 -23.75
CA VAL A 140 26.00 -2.80 -23.90
C VAL A 140 26.11 -3.71 -25.13
N ASP A 141 25.76 -4.99 -24.99
CA ASP A 141 25.62 -5.87 -26.15
C ASP A 141 24.34 -5.49 -26.92
N PRO A 142 24.44 -5.04 -28.18
CA PRO A 142 23.28 -4.63 -28.97
C PRO A 142 22.26 -5.76 -29.21
N ASN A 143 22.63 -7.03 -28.99
CA ASN A 143 21.75 -8.18 -29.15
C ASN A 143 21.12 -8.67 -27.83
N ALA A 144 21.56 -8.16 -26.67
CA ALA A 144 21.08 -8.62 -25.37
C ALA A 144 19.62 -8.23 -25.09
N ASP A 145 19.20 -7.06 -25.60
CA ASP A 145 17.81 -6.60 -25.57
C ASP A 145 17.38 -6.15 -26.97
N PRO A 146 16.62 -6.97 -27.71
CA PRO A 146 16.20 -6.63 -29.06
C PRO A 146 15.20 -5.45 -29.09
N THR A 147 14.59 -5.09 -27.96
CA THR A 147 13.54 -4.07 -27.86
C THR A 147 14.05 -2.67 -27.50
N LEU A 148 15.28 -2.57 -26.96
CA LEU A 148 15.83 -1.29 -26.50
C LEU A 148 15.99 -0.28 -27.64
N LYS A 149 16.45 -0.73 -28.81
CA LYS A 149 16.60 0.15 -29.99
C LYS A 149 15.26 0.74 -30.43
N GLU A 150 14.21 -0.08 -30.47
CA GLU A 150 12.86 0.36 -30.83
C GLU A 150 12.32 1.37 -29.81
N THR A 151 12.57 1.10 -28.52
CA THR A 151 12.23 2.00 -27.41
C THR A 151 12.91 3.36 -27.56
N PHE A 152 14.21 3.39 -27.85
CA PHE A 152 14.96 4.61 -28.14
C PHE A 152 14.35 5.38 -29.31
N GLY A 153 14.02 4.68 -30.41
CA GLY A 153 13.34 5.29 -31.56
C GLY A 153 12.01 5.94 -31.17
N SER A 154 11.18 5.24 -30.39
CA SER A 154 9.90 5.76 -29.91
C SER A 154 10.06 7.01 -29.05
N ILE A 155 11.03 7.01 -28.13
CA ILE A 155 11.32 8.15 -27.25
C ILE A 155 11.81 9.35 -28.06
N VAL A 156 12.76 9.16 -28.98
CA VAL A 156 13.26 10.23 -29.86
C VAL A 156 12.11 10.83 -30.69
N LYS A 157 11.22 9.99 -31.23
CA LYS A 157 10.05 10.44 -31.97
C LYS A 157 9.12 11.30 -31.12
N ARG A 158 8.87 10.91 -29.87
CA ARG A 158 8.04 11.68 -28.94
C ARG A 158 8.68 13.00 -28.54
N ILE A 159 9.97 13.02 -28.23
CA ILE A 159 10.73 14.25 -27.95
C ILE A 159 10.63 15.20 -29.14
N ALA A 160 10.91 14.70 -30.35
CA ALA A 160 10.83 15.50 -31.57
C ALA A 160 9.41 16.04 -31.83
N ALA A 161 8.37 15.22 -31.66
CA ALA A 161 6.98 15.67 -31.82
C ALA A 161 6.54 16.71 -30.78
N SER A 162 7.23 16.80 -29.64
CA SER A 162 6.97 17.81 -28.61
C SER A 162 7.71 19.13 -28.84
N GLU A 163 8.84 19.11 -29.56
CA GLU A 163 9.62 20.30 -29.91
C GLU A 163 8.84 21.19 -30.88
N SER A 164 8.68 22.45 -30.49
CA SER A 164 7.75 23.38 -31.13
C SER A 164 8.32 24.79 -31.33
N GLN A 165 9.55 25.03 -30.88
CA GLN A 165 10.24 26.32 -31.00
C GLN A 165 11.22 26.35 -32.17
N ARG A 166 11.71 25.18 -32.62
CA ARG A 166 12.70 25.04 -33.70
C ARG A 166 12.61 23.70 -34.41
N VAL A 167 13.32 23.57 -35.53
CA VAL A 167 13.52 22.29 -36.21
C VAL A 167 14.67 21.52 -35.57
N MET A 168 14.48 20.24 -35.30
CA MET A 168 15.52 19.33 -34.82
C MET A 168 16.30 18.73 -35.98
N THR A 169 17.62 18.68 -35.85
CA THR A 169 18.52 18.06 -36.83
C THR A 169 18.77 16.59 -36.51
N PHE A 170 19.20 15.80 -37.51
CA PHE A 170 19.61 14.41 -37.27
C PHE A 170 20.82 14.29 -36.34
N VAL A 171 21.70 15.29 -36.31
CA VAL A 171 22.84 15.31 -35.38
C VAL A 171 22.33 15.40 -33.94
N GLU A 172 21.38 16.28 -33.67
CA GLU A 172 20.78 16.40 -32.34
C GLU A 172 20.02 15.14 -31.92
N MET A 173 19.28 14.51 -32.83
CA MET A 173 18.60 13.24 -32.55
C MET A 173 19.60 12.10 -32.27
N ARG A 174 20.71 12.08 -33.00
CA ARG A 174 21.80 11.13 -32.78
C ARG A 174 22.44 11.35 -31.41
N ASP A 175 22.74 12.59 -31.06
CA ASP A 175 23.38 12.94 -29.81
C ASP A 175 22.44 12.66 -28.61
N LEU A 176 21.11 12.83 -28.76
CA LEU A 176 20.14 12.38 -27.74
C LEU A 176 20.29 10.89 -27.40
N VAL A 177 20.43 10.04 -28.43
CA VAL A 177 20.59 8.59 -28.27
C VAL A 177 21.94 8.24 -27.66
N ILE A 178 23.03 8.82 -28.18
CA ILE A 178 24.39 8.52 -27.73
C ILE A 178 24.59 8.98 -26.29
N GLU A 179 24.23 10.23 -25.98
CA GLU A 179 24.49 10.81 -24.67
C GLU A 179 23.53 10.30 -23.60
N CYS A 180 22.32 9.89 -23.99
CA CYS A 180 21.33 9.29 -23.10
C CYS A 180 21.06 10.15 -21.83
N LYS A 181 21.17 11.48 -21.98
CA LYS A 181 20.99 12.47 -20.88
C LYS A 181 19.53 12.79 -20.60
N GLN A 182 18.64 12.52 -21.55
CA GLN A 182 17.21 12.63 -21.31
C GLN A 182 16.78 11.51 -20.37
N VAL A 183 16.05 11.86 -19.32
CA VAL A 183 15.66 10.94 -18.24
C VAL A 183 14.99 9.67 -18.78
N GLU A 184 14.11 9.81 -19.78
CA GLU A 184 13.41 8.66 -20.37
C GLU A 184 14.34 7.70 -21.11
N LEU A 185 15.29 8.22 -21.90
CA LEU A 185 16.32 7.39 -22.57
C LEU A 185 17.22 6.72 -21.54
N ASN A 186 17.65 7.50 -20.53
CA ASN A 186 18.52 7.04 -19.45
C ASN A 186 17.91 5.85 -18.70
N ASN A 187 16.66 5.99 -18.27
CA ASN A 187 15.95 4.97 -17.50
C ASN A 187 15.70 3.71 -18.33
N ALA A 188 15.33 3.85 -19.62
CA ALA A 188 15.16 2.70 -20.51
C ALA A 188 16.47 1.92 -20.69
N ALA A 189 17.59 2.62 -20.85
CA ALA A 189 18.91 2.04 -20.93
C ALA A 189 19.35 1.34 -19.63
N ALA A 190 19.20 2.00 -18.48
CA ALA A 190 19.56 1.45 -17.18
C ALA A 190 18.73 0.21 -16.83
N LEU A 191 17.42 0.24 -17.11
CA LEU A 191 16.54 -0.91 -16.94
C LEU A 191 16.99 -2.08 -17.82
N SER A 192 17.27 -1.85 -19.11
CA SER A 192 17.70 -2.90 -20.03
C SER A 192 19.00 -3.57 -19.57
N ARG A 193 19.99 -2.79 -19.13
CA ARG A 193 21.22 -3.33 -18.53
C ARG A 193 20.93 -4.17 -17.29
N PHE A 194 20.11 -3.68 -16.36
CA PHE A 194 19.74 -4.46 -15.19
C PHE A 194 19.07 -5.80 -15.56
N LEU A 195 18.06 -5.78 -16.44
CA LEU A 195 17.29 -6.96 -16.81
C LEU A 195 18.14 -8.03 -17.52
N THR A 196 19.06 -7.61 -18.39
CA THR A 196 19.89 -8.50 -19.21
C THR A 196 21.16 -8.98 -18.52
N GLN A 197 21.77 -8.17 -17.65
CA GLN A 197 23.08 -8.46 -17.06
C GLN A 197 23.00 -8.83 -15.57
N ASN A 198 22.19 -8.12 -14.78
CA ASN A 198 22.28 -8.17 -13.31
C ASN A 198 21.13 -8.96 -12.66
N LYS A 199 19.91 -8.90 -13.24
CA LYS A 199 18.70 -9.51 -12.67
C LYS A 199 18.88 -11.00 -12.40
N ARG A 200 19.38 -11.74 -13.39
CA ARG A 200 19.52 -13.20 -13.29
C ARG A 200 20.42 -13.59 -12.12
N GLU A 201 21.57 -12.94 -11.99
CA GLU A 201 22.50 -13.23 -10.90
C GLU A 201 21.92 -12.85 -9.54
N ALA A 202 21.25 -11.70 -9.45
CA ALA A 202 20.58 -11.24 -8.23
C ALA A 202 19.46 -12.19 -7.78
N VAL A 203 18.58 -12.60 -8.70
CA VAL A 203 17.52 -13.60 -8.45
C VAL A 203 18.11 -14.94 -8.05
N GLN A 204 19.18 -15.40 -8.71
CA GLN A 204 19.85 -16.65 -8.35
C GLN A 204 20.61 -16.58 -7.01
N ALA A 205 21.15 -15.42 -6.64
CA ALA A 205 21.76 -15.21 -5.33
C ALA A 205 20.72 -15.35 -4.22
N VAL A 206 19.57 -14.68 -4.36
CA VAL A 206 18.43 -14.84 -3.45
C VAL A 206 17.95 -16.30 -3.43
N ALA A 207 17.73 -16.91 -4.59
CA ALA A 207 17.26 -18.30 -4.65
C ALA A 207 18.21 -19.29 -3.97
N ARG A 208 19.54 -19.06 -4.03
CA ARG A 208 20.54 -19.88 -3.31
C ARG A 208 20.50 -19.63 -1.81
N GLU A 209 20.49 -18.38 -1.40
CA GLU A 209 20.44 -17.97 0.02
C GLU A 209 19.22 -18.58 0.73
N PHE A 210 18.06 -18.50 0.07
CA PHE A 210 16.78 -18.93 0.62
C PHE A 210 16.34 -20.33 0.15
N ARG A 211 17.21 -21.05 -0.57
CA ARG A 211 17.00 -22.43 -1.06
C ARG A 211 15.70 -22.65 -1.86
N PHE A 212 15.36 -21.70 -2.72
CA PHE A 212 14.18 -21.79 -3.58
C PHE A 212 14.28 -22.91 -4.63
N THR A 213 13.14 -23.52 -4.91
CA THR A 213 12.98 -24.47 -6.03
C THR A 213 13.11 -23.75 -7.38
N PRO A 214 13.33 -24.49 -8.49
CA PRO A 214 13.36 -23.91 -9.83
C PRO A 214 12.05 -23.21 -10.23
N GLU A 215 10.90 -23.71 -9.78
CA GLU A 215 9.59 -23.09 -9.98
C GLU A 215 9.49 -21.74 -9.25
N GLN A 216 9.84 -21.72 -7.96
CA GLN A 216 9.85 -20.50 -7.15
C GLN A 216 10.82 -19.44 -7.70
N THR A 217 11.99 -19.88 -8.15
CA THR A 217 12.98 -18.98 -8.75
C THR A 217 12.44 -18.31 -10.02
N ARG A 218 11.65 -19.03 -10.83
CA ARG A 218 11.00 -18.48 -12.03
C ARG A 218 9.89 -17.48 -11.68
N GLU A 219 9.13 -17.74 -10.63
CA GLU A 219 8.09 -16.84 -10.15
C GLU A 219 8.68 -15.53 -9.61
N LEU A 220 9.73 -15.60 -8.79
CA LEU A 220 10.48 -14.43 -8.32
C LEU A 220 11.05 -13.62 -9.49
N ASP A 221 11.64 -14.27 -10.49
CA ASP A 221 12.18 -13.59 -11.67
C ASP A 221 11.12 -12.76 -12.40
N SER A 222 9.91 -13.31 -12.56
CA SER A 222 8.79 -12.62 -13.21
C SER A 222 8.29 -11.42 -12.42
N LEU A 223 8.22 -11.53 -11.09
CA LEU A 223 7.76 -10.45 -10.21
C LEU A 223 8.75 -9.28 -10.18
N ILE A 224 10.05 -9.59 -10.16
CA ILE A 224 11.11 -8.59 -10.21
C ILE A 224 11.13 -7.90 -11.57
N ASP A 225 10.96 -8.63 -12.67
CA ASP A 225 10.91 -8.05 -14.03
C ASP A 225 9.82 -6.96 -14.14
N ALA A 226 8.61 -7.28 -13.70
CA ALA A 226 7.48 -6.36 -13.71
C ALA A 226 7.73 -5.12 -12.83
N SER A 227 8.29 -5.33 -11.64
CA SER A 227 8.48 -4.26 -10.65
C SER A 227 9.57 -3.27 -11.06
N MET A 228 10.66 -3.76 -11.66
CA MET A 228 11.72 -2.88 -12.16
C MET A 228 11.26 -2.07 -13.37
N ARG A 229 10.40 -2.63 -14.22
CA ARG A 229 9.75 -1.88 -15.32
C ARG A 229 8.87 -0.75 -14.79
N ASP A 230 8.09 -1.02 -13.75
CA ASP A 230 7.22 -0.01 -13.13
C ASP A 230 8.03 1.11 -12.46
N LEU A 231 9.10 0.76 -11.72
CA LEU A 231 10.03 1.73 -11.15
C LEU A 231 10.62 2.68 -12.21
N ALA A 232 11.05 2.13 -13.34
CA ALA A 232 11.59 2.91 -14.44
C ALA A 232 10.56 3.91 -14.99
N ALA A 233 9.33 3.46 -15.18
CA ALA A 233 8.23 4.30 -15.66
C ALA A 233 7.90 5.43 -14.68
N GLN A 234 7.80 5.13 -13.38
CA GLN A 234 7.54 6.13 -12.33
C GLN A 234 8.67 7.17 -12.25
N ALA A 235 9.93 6.74 -12.27
CA ALA A 235 11.07 7.64 -12.23
C ALA A 235 11.11 8.56 -13.46
N THR A 236 10.73 8.07 -14.63
CA THR A 236 10.60 8.88 -15.84
C THR A 236 9.51 9.95 -15.68
N GLN A 237 8.35 9.61 -15.12
CA GLN A 237 7.29 10.59 -14.85
C GLN A 237 7.73 11.67 -13.86
N GLN A 238 8.57 11.31 -12.89
CA GLN A 238 9.12 12.22 -11.88
C GLN A 238 10.33 13.04 -12.38
N GLY A 239 10.80 12.80 -13.61
CA GLY A 239 12.01 13.44 -14.13
C GLY A 239 13.29 13.02 -13.39
N LYS A 240 13.28 11.84 -12.75
CA LYS A 240 14.41 11.28 -12.01
C LYS A 240 15.16 10.26 -12.87
N ALA A 241 16.45 10.50 -13.11
CA ALA A 241 17.33 9.55 -13.76
C ALA A 241 17.72 8.42 -12.79
N LEU A 242 17.65 7.18 -13.25
CA LEU A 242 18.01 5.99 -12.49
C LEU A 242 19.39 5.48 -12.92
N THR A 243 20.17 4.99 -11.96
CA THR A 243 21.44 4.32 -12.23
C THR A 243 21.31 2.81 -12.07
N ASP A 244 22.32 2.07 -12.52
CA ASP A 244 22.39 0.62 -12.28
C ASP A 244 22.38 0.30 -10.77
N GLN A 245 22.98 1.18 -9.95
CA GLN A 245 22.92 1.10 -8.49
C GLN A 245 21.49 1.35 -7.97
N SER A 246 20.73 2.28 -8.54
CA SER A 246 19.33 2.49 -8.15
C SER A 246 18.48 1.23 -8.36
N PHE A 247 18.72 0.47 -9.43
CA PHE A 247 18.02 -0.80 -9.66
C PHE A 247 18.51 -1.92 -8.73
N ALA A 248 19.80 -1.97 -8.42
CA ALA A 248 20.34 -2.92 -7.45
C ALA A 248 19.80 -2.68 -6.03
N GLU A 249 19.75 -1.41 -5.60
CA GLU A 249 19.14 -0.99 -4.33
C GLU A 249 17.63 -1.31 -4.33
N ALA A 250 16.92 -0.91 -5.40
CA ALA A 250 15.49 -1.18 -5.51
C ALA A 250 15.15 -2.67 -5.59
N PHE A 251 16.03 -3.52 -6.16
CA PHE A 251 15.86 -4.97 -6.14
C PHE A 251 15.88 -5.50 -4.69
N LEU A 252 16.90 -5.11 -3.91
CA LEU A 252 17.09 -5.55 -2.53
C LEU A 252 15.99 -5.01 -1.60
N GLU A 253 15.50 -3.81 -1.88
CA GLU A 253 14.43 -3.16 -1.11
C GLU A 253 13.03 -3.45 -1.67
N SER A 254 12.91 -4.27 -2.73
CA SER A 254 11.64 -4.45 -3.43
C SER A 254 10.60 -5.17 -2.56
N ILE A 255 9.44 -4.54 -2.41
CA ILE A 255 8.24 -5.11 -1.79
C ILE A 255 7.90 -6.51 -2.39
N PRO A 256 7.97 -6.75 -3.71
CA PRO A 256 7.79 -8.09 -4.27
C PRO A 256 8.80 -9.14 -3.78
N LEU A 257 10.08 -8.81 -3.62
CA LEU A 257 11.08 -9.72 -3.02
C LEU A 257 10.69 -10.02 -1.56
N HIS A 258 10.33 -9.01 -0.79
CA HIS A 258 9.87 -9.17 0.58
C HIS A 258 8.57 -9.99 0.68
N CYS A 259 7.62 -9.80 -0.24
CA CYS A 259 6.36 -10.54 -0.31
C CYS A 259 6.56 -11.99 -0.78
N PHE A 260 7.50 -12.24 -1.69
CA PHE A 260 7.87 -13.58 -2.15
C PHE A 260 8.62 -14.37 -1.07
N LEU A 261 9.51 -13.72 -0.32
CA LEU A 261 10.14 -14.29 0.87
C LEU A 261 9.09 -14.58 1.95
N PHE A 262 8.10 -13.71 2.11
CA PHE A 262 6.98 -13.85 3.03
C PHE A 262 6.00 -14.97 2.63
N SER A 263 5.71 -15.19 1.35
CA SER A 263 4.84 -16.28 0.90
C SER A 263 5.45 -17.67 1.11
N HIS A 264 6.76 -17.72 1.35
CA HIS A 264 7.55 -18.90 1.65
C HIS A 264 8.09 -18.91 3.10
N ALA A 265 7.54 -18.04 3.96
CA ALA A 265 7.95 -17.80 5.35
C ALA A 265 8.02 -19.05 6.23
N ASP A 266 7.17 -20.05 5.96
CA ASP A 266 7.14 -21.33 6.69
C ASP A 266 8.49 -22.08 6.60
N GLN A 267 9.36 -21.72 5.66
CA GLN A 267 10.70 -22.28 5.45
C GLN A 267 11.83 -21.32 5.90
N LEU A 268 11.52 -20.08 6.30
CA LEU A 268 12.47 -18.96 6.43
C LEU A 268 12.34 -18.19 7.77
N SER A 269 11.89 -18.86 8.84
CA SER A 269 11.40 -18.26 10.11
C SER A 269 12.29 -17.17 10.73
N ASP A 270 13.59 -17.21 10.51
CA ASP A 270 14.54 -16.39 11.27
C ASP A 270 14.75 -14.98 10.69
N GLN A 271 14.33 -14.71 9.45
CA GLN A 271 14.76 -13.50 8.70
C GLN A 271 13.67 -12.45 8.36
N LEU A 272 12.41 -12.63 8.78
CA LEU A 272 11.34 -11.64 8.53
C LEU A 272 11.35 -10.45 9.53
N SER A 273 10.80 -9.31 9.12
CA SER A 273 10.63 -8.12 9.98
C SER A 273 9.59 -8.35 11.09
N ALA A 274 9.77 -7.72 12.25
CA ALA A 274 8.97 -7.98 13.45
C ALA A 274 7.46 -7.70 13.27
N GLY A 275 7.09 -6.55 12.70
CA GLY A 275 5.66 -6.21 12.50
C GLY A 275 4.94 -7.11 11.50
N LEU A 276 5.68 -7.72 10.57
CA LEU A 276 5.15 -8.63 9.56
C LEU A 276 5.05 -10.06 10.09
N LYS A 277 5.99 -10.47 10.95
CA LYS A 277 5.90 -11.69 11.80
C LYS A 277 4.68 -11.61 12.73
N ASP A 278 4.43 -10.45 13.33
CA ASP A 278 3.26 -10.24 14.20
C ASP A 278 1.95 -10.34 13.42
N PHE A 279 1.86 -9.78 12.22
CA PHE A 279 0.63 -9.82 11.40
C PHE A 279 0.31 -11.21 10.82
N ILE A 280 1.29 -11.91 10.22
CA ILE A 280 1.12 -13.32 9.79
C ILE A 280 0.82 -14.20 10.99
N GLY A 281 1.52 -13.92 12.07
CA GLY A 281 1.34 -14.59 13.33
C GLY A 281 -0.11 -14.49 13.79
N MET A 282 -0.66 -13.29 13.88
CA MET A 282 -2.01 -13.00 14.41
C MET A 282 -3.18 -13.62 13.62
N THR A 283 -2.92 -14.49 12.65
CA THR A 283 -3.95 -14.98 11.76
C THR A 283 -3.66 -16.44 11.40
N SER A 284 -4.47 -17.36 11.93
CA SER A 284 -4.51 -18.74 11.43
C SER A 284 -5.19 -18.75 10.06
N PHE A 285 -4.61 -18.05 9.08
CA PHE A 285 -5.19 -17.90 7.77
C PHE A 285 -5.36 -19.26 7.09
N THR A 286 -6.56 -19.50 6.55
CA THR A 286 -6.70 -20.49 5.48
C THR A 286 -5.80 -20.07 4.30
N PRO A 287 -5.38 -20.99 3.42
CA PRO A 287 -4.56 -20.64 2.25
C PRO A 287 -5.15 -19.47 1.43
N ASP A 288 -6.48 -19.43 1.28
CA ASP A 288 -7.18 -18.37 0.54
C ASP A 288 -7.15 -17.03 1.28
N THR A 289 -7.33 -17.04 2.59
CA THR A 289 -7.24 -15.81 3.40
C THR A 289 -5.82 -15.25 3.40
N ARG A 290 -4.80 -16.13 3.43
CA ARG A 290 -3.39 -15.73 3.31
C ARG A 290 -3.10 -15.10 1.94
N LYS A 291 -3.61 -15.72 0.87
CA LYS A 291 -3.50 -15.19 -0.51
C LYS A 291 -4.16 -13.83 -0.66
N ASN A 292 -5.31 -13.61 -0.01
CA ASN A 292 -6.02 -12.34 -0.05
C ASN A 292 -5.29 -11.25 0.73
N ALA A 293 -4.81 -11.55 1.94
CA ALA A 293 -3.97 -10.63 2.71
C ALA A 293 -2.73 -10.23 1.90
N LEU A 294 -1.98 -11.22 1.39
CA LEU A 294 -0.81 -11.01 0.53
C LEU A 294 -1.05 -10.05 -0.64
N ALA A 295 -2.23 -10.12 -1.26
CA ALA A 295 -2.55 -9.29 -2.41
C ALA A 295 -2.87 -7.83 -2.06
N LEU A 296 -3.25 -7.54 -0.81
CA LEU A 296 -3.46 -6.18 -0.31
C LEU A 296 -2.16 -5.50 0.11
N THR A 297 -1.18 -6.27 0.58
CA THR A 297 0.07 -5.75 1.17
C THR A 297 0.82 -4.73 0.31
N PRO A 298 0.95 -4.88 -1.03
CA PRO A 298 1.67 -3.89 -1.85
C PRO A 298 1.01 -2.50 -1.86
N VAL A 299 -0.32 -2.44 -1.71
CA VAL A 299 -1.07 -1.18 -1.72
C VAL A 299 -1.25 -0.61 -0.32
N LEU A 300 -1.37 -1.49 0.68
CA LEU A 300 -1.59 -1.15 2.09
C LEU A 300 -0.32 -1.34 2.93
N GLU A 301 0.84 -1.04 2.37
CA GLU A 301 2.12 -1.14 3.08
C GLU A 301 2.09 -0.27 4.36
N ASN A 302 2.57 -0.82 5.49
CA ASN A 302 2.58 -0.16 6.81
C ASN A 302 1.21 0.41 7.24
N SER A 303 0.11 -0.23 6.82
CA SER A 303 -1.24 0.22 7.14
C SER A 303 -1.61 -0.01 8.60
N TYR A 304 -2.54 0.81 9.09
CA TYR A 304 -3.22 0.54 10.35
C TYR A 304 -3.93 -0.82 10.27
N LEU A 305 -3.84 -1.63 11.33
CA LEU A 305 -4.51 -2.92 11.39
C LEU A 305 -6.01 -2.81 11.07
N LEU A 306 -6.66 -1.74 11.54
CA LEU A 306 -8.06 -1.43 11.21
C LEU A 306 -8.33 -1.33 9.70
N THR A 307 -7.49 -0.59 8.97
CA THR A 307 -7.62 -0.40 7.52
C THR A 307 -7.45 -1.73 6.79
N TYR A 308 -6.51 -2.55 7.24
CA TYR A 308 -6.27 -3.87 6.69
C TYR A 308 -7.46 -4.81 6.91
N MET A 309 -7.99 -4.84 8.14
CA MET A 309 -9.16 -5.66 8.51
C MET A 309 -10.41 -5.27 7.73
N PHE A 310 -10.63 -3.97 7.54
CA PHE A 310 -11.73 -3.47 6.71
C PHE A 310 -11.59 -3.88 5.24
N CYS A 311 -10.39 -3.78 4.66
CA CYS A 311 -10.17 -4.24 3.29
C CYS A 311 -10.32 -5.77 3.18
N MET A 312 -9.90 -6.52 4.20
CA MET A 312 -10.10 -7.97 4.27
C MET A 312 -11.58 -8.37 4.27
N GLU A 313 -12.44 -7.62 4.98
CA GLU A 313 -13.91 -7.79 4.94
C GLU A 313 -14.46 -7.68 3.51
N HIS A 314 -13.97 -6.68 2.79
CA HIS A 314 -14.41 -6.35 1.43
C HIS A 314 -13.65 -7.10 0.34
N MET A 315 -12.81 -8.07 0.68
CA MET A 315 -12.03 -8.83 -0.31
C MET A 315 -12.86 -9.47 -1.41
N PRO A 316 -14.06 -10.03 -1.15
CA PRO A 316 -14.91 -10.54 -2.23
C PRO A 316 -15.27 -9.46 -3.25
N GLN A 317 -15.61 -8.25 -2.81
CA GLN A 317 -15.96 -7.12 -3.66
C GLN A 317 -14.73 -6.56 -4.40
N ILE A 318 -13.59 -6.46 -3.72
CA ILE A 318 -12.30 -6.05 -4.31
C ILE A 318 -11.90 -7.04 -5.42
N ARG A 319 -12.01 -8.35 -5.16
CA ARG A 319 -11.71 -9.40 -6.14
C ARG A 319 -12.73 -9.47 -7.27
N ALA A 320 -13.98 -9.06 -7.05
CA ALA A 320 -14.92 -8.92 -8.15
C ALA A 320 -14.51 -7.82 -9.13
N GLN A 321 -13.83 -6.76 -8.68
CA GLN A 321 -13.27 -5.73 -9.56
C GLN A 321 -12.01 -6.22 -10.28
N GLN A 322 -11.20 -7.02 -9.61
CA GLN A 322 -9.93 -7.53 -10.14
C GLN A 322 -9.69 -8.99 -9.72
N PRO A 323 -10.23 -9.95 -10.50
CA PRO A 323 -10.19 -11.37 -10.14
C PRO A 323 -8.77 -11.96 -10.10
N GLU A 324 -7.89 -11.49 -10.99
CA GLU A 324 -6.52 -11.98 -11.13
C GLU A 324 -5.49 -10.85 -11.00
N GLY A 325 -4.28 -11.21 -10.56
CA GLY A 325 -3.15 -10.29 -10.45
C GLY A 325 -3.11 -9.43 -9.17
N PRO A 326 -2.13 -8.51 -9.09
CA PRO A 326 -1.95 -7.59 -7.97
C PRO A 326 -3.13 -6.63 -7.86
N ILE A 327 -3.68 -6.45 -6.66
CA ILE A 327 -4.83 -5.58 -6.44
C ILE A 327 -4.39 -4.12 -6.59
N THR A 328 -5.19 -3.33 -7.32
CA THR A 328 -4.96 -1.89 -7.53
C THR A 328 -5.65 -1.02 -6.47
N ARG A 329 -5.23 0.25 -6.34
CA ARG A 329 -5.89 1.23 -5.45
C ARG A 329 -7.34 1.44 -5.83
N GLU A 330 -7.61 1.46 -7.12
CA GLU A 330 -8.94 1.58 -7.72
C GLU A 330 -9.81 0.39 -7.33
N ALA A 331 -9.29 -0.84 -7.44
CA ALA A 331 -10.01 -2.04 -7.03
C ALA A 331 -10.31 -2.04 -5.52
N ILE A 332 -9.36 -1.62 -4.67
CA ILE A 332 -9.59 -1.47 -3.22
C ILE A 332 -10.69 -0.45 -2.95
N TRP A 333 -10.55 0.76 -3.49
CA TRP A 333 -11.49 1.84 -3.22
C TRP A 333 -12.91 1.50 -3.70
N LYS A 334 -13.02 0.95 -4.91
CA LYS A 334 -14.29 0.54 -5.50
C LYS A 334 -14.90 -0.67 -4.79
N GLY A 335 -14.09 -1.64 -4.37
CA GLY A 335 -14.54 -2.78 -3.61
C GLY A 335 -15.06 -2.42 -2.21
N CYS A 336 -14.34 -1.54 -1.51
CA CYS A 336 -14.69 -1.08 -0.16
C CYS A 336 -15.87 -0.10 -0.15
N TYR A 337 -15.97 0.78 -1.15
CA TYR A 337 -16.90 1.91 -1.11
C TYR A 337 -17.96 1.93 -2.21
N GLY A 338 -17.79 1.15 -3.28
CA GLY A 338 -18.67 1.21 -4.46
C GLY A 338 -18.52 2.50 -5.27
N GLU A 339 -17.47 3.28 -5.04
CA GLU A 339 -17.23 4.59 -5.63
C GLU A 339 -15.94 4.57 -6.48
N GLU A 340 -15.80 5.49 -7.43
CA GLU A 340 -14.54 5.67 -8.16
C GLU A 340 -13.46 6.30 -7.25
N LEU A 341 -12.20 5.96 -7.50
CA LEU A 341 -11.06 6.47 -6.74
C LEU A 341 -10.93 7.99 -6.92
N PRO A 342 -10.85 8.78 -5.84
CA PRO A 342 -10.58 10.21 -5.91
C PRO A 342 -9.31 10.53 -6.70
N ALA A 343 -9.36 11.57 -7.53
CA ALA A 343 -8.27 11.91 -8.46
C ALA A 343 -6.93 12.20 -7.75
N ASP A 344 -7.00 12.74 -6.53
CA ASP A 344 -5.85 13.00 -5.66
C ASP A 344 -5.21 11.73 -5.09
N LEU A 345 -5.93 10.60 -5.08
CA LEU A 345 -5.45 9.32 -4.57
C LEU A 345 -4.87 8.39 -5.64
N VAL A 346 -5.02 8.72 -6.93
CA VAL A 346 -4.51 7.90 -8.06
C VAL A 346 -3.00 7.68 -7.95
N ASN A 347 -2.26 8.74 -7.63
CA ASN A 347 -0.80 8.73 -7.51
C ASN A 347 -0.32 8.87 -6.05
N ALA A 348 -1.21 8.61 -5.08
CA ALA A 348 -0.89 8.74 -3.67
C ALA A 348 0.06 7.62 -3.20
N THR A 349 0.87 7.94 -2.18
CA THR A 349 1.68 6.92 -1.48
C THR A 349 0.79 5.92 -0.75
N SER A 350 1.32 4.75 -0.41
CA SER A 350 0.59 3.75 0.40
C SER A 350 0.10 4.34 1.73
N HIS A 351 0.91 5.20 2.37
CA HIS A 351 0.51 5.91 3.58
C HIS A 351 -0.69 6.84 3.35
N GLN A 352 -0.66 7.66 2.30
CA GLN A 352 -1.79 8.54 1.96
C GLN A 352 -3.06 7.75 1.61
N MET A 353 -2.93 6.60 0.94
CA MET A 353 -4.05 5.71 0.69
C MET A 353 -4.61 5.13 1.99
N ASN A 354 -3.74 4.70 2.91
CA ASN A 354 -4.12 4.17 4.22
C ASN A 354 -4.88 5.22 5.05
N ASP A 355 -4.37 6.45 5.07
CA ASP A 355 -4.98 7.58 5.77
C ASP A 355 -6.36 7.89 5.17
N ALA A 356 -6.47 7.94 3.84
CA ALA A 356 -7.74 8.20 3.19
C ALA A 356 -8.80 7.12 3.48
N ILE A 357 -8.40 5.84 3.51
CA ILE A 357 -9.30 4.75 3.91
C ILE A 357 -9.70 4.90 5.38
N TYR A 358 -8.73 5.11 6.27
CA TYR A 358 -8.96 5.28 7.70
C TYR A 358 -9.88 6.46 8.01
N GLU A 359 -9.63 7.62 7.42
CA GLU A 359 -10.41 8.84 7.61
C GLU A 359 -11.83 8.68 7.08
N LYS A 360 -12.00 8.08 5.90
CA LYS A 360 -13.33 7.84 5.33
C LYS A 360 -14.14 6.87 6.18
N ASN A 361 -13.54 5.79 6.67
CA ASN A 361 -14.19 4.86 7.59
C ASN A 361 -14.55 5.52 8.92
N THR A 362 -13.62 6.29 9.50
CA THR A 362 -13.85 7.04 10.73
C THR A 362 -15.00 8.03 10.56
N LYS A 363 -15.06 8.73 9.43
CA LYS A 363 -16.14 9.66 9.10
C LYS A 363 -17.50 8.94 8.99
N ARG A 364 -17.57 7.82 8.27
CA ARG A 364 -18.80 7.01 8.14
C ARG A 364 -19.29 6.51 9.50
N LEU A 365 -18.39 6.05 10.37
CA LEU A 365 -18.75 5.63 11.74
C LEU A 365 -19.22 6.82 12.59
N LYS A 366 -18.59 7.99 12.47
CA LYS A 366 -19.03 9.21 13.16
C LYS A 366 -20.42 9.63 12.70
N GLU A 367 -20.70 9.59 11.41
CA GLU A 367 -22.03 9.87 10.87
C GLU A 367 -23.06 8.86 11.39
N TYR A 368 -22.75 7.57 11.35
CA TYR A 368 -23.62 6.49 11.84
C TYR A 368 -23.95 6.62 13.33
N PHE A 369 -22.97 7.00 14.16
CA PHE A 369 -23.12 7.14 15.61
C PHE A 369 -23.37 8.58 16.06
N GLU A 370 -23.84 9.46 15.17
CA GLU A 370 -24.20 10.85 15.50
C GLU A 370 -23.08 11.62 16.24
N ASN A 371 -21.83 11.42 15.81
CA ASN A 371 -20.59 11.95 16.38
C ASN A 371 -20.26 11.48 17.82
N ASN A 372 -20.76 10.31 18.23
CA ASN A 372 -20.36 9.69 19.49
C ASN A 372 -18.99 9.00 19.39
N ASP A 373 -17.92 9.73 19.75
CA ASP A 373 -16.53 9.25 19.65
C ASP A 373 -16.28 7.95 20.43
N ARG A 374 -16.99 7.70 21.53
CA ARG A 374 -16.85 6.45 22.30
C ARG A 374 -17.38 5.26 21.52
N LYS A 375 -18.53 5.39 20.87
CA LYS A 375 -19.10 4.33 20.01
C LYS A 375 -18.22 4.08 18.79
N VAL A 376 -17.67 5.14 18.19
CA VAL A 376 -16.71 5.03 17.07
C VAL A 376 -15.47 4.24 17.49
N PHE A 377 -14.87 4.56 18.64
CA PHE A 377 -13.72 3.83 19.17
C PHE A 377 -14.02 2.35 19.39
N ILE A 378 -15.16 2.04 20.02
CA ILE A 378 -15.58 0.64 20.25
C ILE A 378 -15.80 -0.08 18.92
N ALA A 379 -16.35 0.59 17.90
CA ALA A 379 -16.55 0.00 16.58
C ALA A 379 -15.22 -0.34 15.90
N GLN A 380 -14.28 0.60 15.92
CA GLN A 380 -12.94 0.38 15.39
C GLN A 380 -12.22 -0.75 16.12
N ALA A 381 -12.34 -0.82 17.45
CA ALA A 381 -11.79 -1.92 18.23
C ALA A 381 -12.40 -3.28 17.84
N GLY A 382 -13.72 -3.35 17.65
CA GLY A 382 -14.39 -4.57 17.19
C GLY A 382 -13.90 -5.06 15.82
N LEU A 383 -13.72 -4.15 14.87
CA LEU A 383 -13.16 -4.46 13.55
C LEU A 383 -11.71 -4.95 13.63
N VAL A 384 -10.89 -4.33 14.50
CA VAL A 384 -9.51 -4.77 14.77
C VAL A 384 -9.46 -6.17 15.38
N LEU A 385 -10.44 -6.52 16.21
CA LEU A 385 -10.61 -7.87 16.76
C LEU A 385 -11.10 -8.88 15.71
N GLY A 386 -11.37 -8.43 14.48
CA GLY A 386 -11.78 -9.27 13.38
C GLY A 386 -13.26 -9.56 13.31
N LEU A 387 -14.12 -8.83 14.02
CA LEU A 387 -15.56 -8.91 13.79
C LEU A 387 -15.94 -8.22 12.49
N ARG A 388 -16.93 -8.80 11.79
CA ARG A 388 -17.57 -8.16 10.65
C ARG A 388 -18.26 -6.86 11.06
N GLN A 389 -18.28 -5.89 10.16
CA GLN A 389 -18.80 -4.55 10.43
C GLN A 389 -20.28 -4.58 10.83
N ASP A 390 -21.11 -5.37 10.14
CA ASP A 390 -22.52 -5.54 10.49
C ASP A 390 -22.71 -5.99 11.94
N LYS A 391 -21.92 -6.96 12.40
CA LYS A 391 -21.99 -7.45 13.77
C LYS A 391 -21.51 -6.42 14.80
N VAL A 392 -20.46 -5.68 14.48
CA VAL A 392 -19.98 -4.58 15.34
C VAL A 392 -21.06 -3.52 15.54
N LEU A 393 -21.78 -3.15 14.49
CA LEU A 393 -22.86 -2.18 14.55
C LEU A 393 -24.07 -2.71 15.35
N GLU A 394 -24.41 -3.99 15.19
CA GLU A 394 -25.42 -4.68 16.02
C GLU A 394 -25.05 -4.60 17.51
N ALA A 395 -23.81 -5.01 17.85
CA ALA A 395 -23.30 -5.06 19.21
C ALA A 395 -23.34 -3.71 19.93
N ILE A 396 -22.99 -2.62 19.24
CA ILE A 396 -22.94 -1.29 19.86
C ILE A 396 -24.33 -0.71 20.07
N ASN A 397 -25.30 -1.06 19.22
CA ASN A 397 -26.66 -0.55 19.32
C ASN A 397 -27.52 -1.37 20.28
N ASN A 398 -27.36 -2.70 20.30
CA ASN A 398 -28.17 -3.62 21.11
C ASN A 398 -27.28 -4.66 21.83
N PRO A 399 -26.36 -4.22 22.72
CA PRO A 399 -25.37 -5.10 23.31
C PRO A 399 -25.99 -6.28 24.09
N ALA A 400 -27.08 -6.05 24.82
CA ALA A 400 -27.73 -7.08 25.64
C ALA A 400 -28.37 -8.22 24.82
N ASP A 401 -28.75 -7.96 23.57
CA ASP A 401 -29.39 -8.94 22.68
C ASP A 401 -28.42 -9.54 21.66
N THR A 402 -27.18 -9.04 21.64
CA THR A 402 -26.17 -9.46 20.67
C THR A 402 -25.58 -10.83 21.05
N VAL A 403 -25.54 -11.73 20.07
CA VAL A 403 -24.86 -13.03 20.18
C VAL A 403 -23.71 -13.06 19.20
N ILE A 404 -22.47 -13.09 19.69
CA ILE A 404 -21.26 -13.19 18.86
C ILE A 404 -20.87 -14.65 18.71
N THR A 405 -20.75 -15.11 17.47
CA THR A 405 -20.39 -16.47 17.09
C THR A 405 -19.08 -16.49 16.30
N GLN A 406 -18.58 -17.69 16.00
CA GLN A 406 -17.40 -17.82 15.15
C GLN A 406 -17.62 -17.27 13.73
N ASP A 407 -18.83 -17.40 13.17
CA ASP A 407 -19.14 -16.97 11.80
C ASP A 407 -19.20 -15.44 11.65
N ASP A 408 -19.27 -14.72 12.77
CA ASP A 408 -19.20 -13.27 12.82
C ASP A 408 -17.75 -12.74 12.70
N LEU A 409 -16.75 -13.63 12.77
CA LEU A 409 -15.35 -13.28 12.61
C LEU A 409 -14.94 -13.35 11.14
N MET A 410 -14.30 -12.29 10.65
CA MET A 410 -13.68 -12.22 9.33
C MET A 410 -12.46 -13.12 9.21
N LEU A 411 -11.72 -13.27 10.32
CA LEU A 411 -10.51 -14.07 10.43
C LEU A 411 -10.60 -15.01 11.63
N PRO A 412 -10.02 -16.22 11.56
CA PRO A 412 -9.97 -17.10 12.71
C PRO A 412 -9.21 -16.42 13.85
N PHE A 413 -9.81 -16.38 15.04
CA PHE A 413 -9.16 -15.88 16.24
C PHE A 413 -7.97 -16.79 16.58
N PRO A 414 -6.71 -16.34 16.48
CA PRO A 414 -5.59 -17.17 16.85
C PRO A 414 -5.45 -17.21 18.37
N LEU A 415 -4.80 -18.27 18.88
CA LEU A 415 -4.22 -18.23 20.21
C LEU A 415 -2.74 -17.82 20.13
N THR A 416 -1.95 -18.05 21.18
CA THR A 416 -0.48 -17.91 21.16
C THR A 416 0.12 -18.65 19.97
N LEU A 417 1.05 -18.00 19.32
CA LEU A 417 1.61 -18.44 18.06
C LEU A 417 2.90 -19.20 18.31
N ILE A 418 3.21 -20.18 17.46
CA ILE A 418 4.41 -21.00 17.60
C ILE A 418 5.69 -20.15 17.75
N PRO A 419 5.93 -19.09 16.94
CA PRO A 419 7.12 -18.25 17.11
C PRO A 419 7.18 -17.49 18.44
N ASN A 420 6.01 -17.22 19.04
CA ASN A 420 5.87 -16.52 20.31
C ASN A 420 5.67 -17.49 21.48
N LEU A 421 5.76 -18.80 21.22
CA LEU A 421 5.59 -19.81 22.24
C LEU A 421 6.89 -19.90 23.03
N HIS A 422 6.85 -19.55 24.30
CA HIS A 422 8.02 -19.63 25.19
C HIS A 422 8.32 -21.06 25.62
N SER A 423 9.43 -21.28 26.33
CA SER A 423 9.74 -22.59 26.93
C SER A 423 8.61 -23.08 27.84
N LEU A 424 8.60 -24.37 28.16
CA LEU A 424 7.56 -24.92 29.03
C LEU A 424 7.61 -24.28 30.42
N GLU A 425 8.81 -24.02 30.94
CA GLU A 425 9.06 -23.38 32.22
C GLU A 425 8.51 -21.94 32.24
N GLU A 426 8.74 -21.17 31.18
CA GLU A 426 8.21 -19.80 31.04
C GLU A 426 6.69 -19.78 30.90
N ASN A 427 6.12 -20.77 30.21
CA ASN A 427 4.67 -20.90 30.10
C ASN A 427 4.04 -21.33 31.43
N GLU A 428 4.69 -22.21 32.21
CA GLU A 428 4.24 -22.56 33.56
C GLU A 428 4.31 -21.36 34.50
N GLN A 429 5.37 -20.54 34.40
CA GLN A 429 5.49 -19.30 35.18
C GLN A 429 4.33 -18.34 34.87
N GLN A 430 3.97 -18.15 33.60
CA GLN A 430 2.81 -17.34 33.22
C GLN A 430 1.50 -17.96 33.73
N LEU A 431 1.33 -19.27 33.59
CA LEU A 431 0.18 -19.98 34.13
C LEU A 431 0.05 -19.74 35.66
N ALA A 432 1.14 -19.88 36.42
CA ALA A 432 1.17 -19.64 37.86
C ALA A 432 0.71 -18.23 38.22
N MET A 433 1.18 -17.23 37.48
CA MET A 433 0.79 -15.84 37.68
C MET A 433 -0.71 -15.63 37.45
N ASP A 434 -1.33 -16.35 36.50
CA ASP A 434 -2.70 -16.09 36.07
C ASP A 434 -3.76 -16.92 36.80
N ILE A 435 -3.47 -18.18 37.14
CA ILE A 435 -4.46 -19.06 37.81
C ILE A 435 -4.87 -18.52 39.18
N THR A 436 -3.97 -17.81 39.86
CA THR A 436 -4.20 -17.23 41.20
C THR A 436 -5.19 -16.07 41.15
N ARG A 437 -5.22 -15.36 40.02
CA ARG A 437 -6.13 -14.26 39.73
C ARG A 437 -7.45 -14.74 39.12
N ARG A 438 -7.53 -16.00 38.68
CA ARG A 438 -8.71 -16.53 38.00
C ARG A 438 -9.91 -16.65 38.94
N GLY A 439 -11.03 -16.07 38.54
CA GLY A 439 -12.25 -15.97 39.34
C GLY A 439 -12.25 -14.81 40.34
N VAL A 440 -11.17 -14.01 40.41
CA VAL A 440 -11.08 -12.86 41.34
C VAL A 440 -11.79 -11.62 40.77
N PHE A 441 -11.84 -11.49 39.44
CA PHE A 441 -12.61 -10.43 38.79
C PHE A 441 -14.06 -10.89 38.59
N ASN A 442 -15.04 -10.12 39.07
CA ASN A 442 -16.46 -10.51 39.13
C ASN A 442 -16.67 -11.91 39.74
N PRO A 443 -16.27 -12.11 41.00
CA PRO A 443 -16.40 -13.42 41.66
C PRO A 443 -17.87 -13.83 41.75
N ILE A 444 -18.12 -15.13 41.59
CA ILE A 444 -19.43 -15.72 41.75
C ILE A 444 -19.44 -16.49 43.06
N GLU A 445 -20.40 -16.18 43.93
CA GLU A 445 -20.50 -16.79 45.25
C GLU A 445 -20.64 -18.32 45.14
N GLY A 446 -19.81 -19.05 45.91
CA GLY A 446 -19.81 -20.52 45.92
C GLY A 446 -19.25 -21.17 44.65
N PHE A 447 -18.80 -20.41 43.65
CA PHE A 447 -18.22 -20.95 42.44
C PHE A 447 -16.68 -20.97 42.51
N GLU A 448 -16.11 -22.12 42.14
CA GLU A 448 -14.68 -22.30 42.03
C GLU A 448 -14.32 -22.72 40.60
N PRO A 449 -13.47 -21.95 39.88
CA PRO A 449 -13.05 -22.33 38.54
C PRO A 449 -12.30 -23.66 38.51
N THR A 450 -12.52 -24.44 37.47
CA THR A 450 -11.90 -25.76 37.30
C THR A 450 -11.20 -25.92 35.95
N ILE A 451 -10.18 -26.77 35.93
CA ILE A 451 -9.60 -27.32 34.70
C ILE A 451 -9.85 -28.83 34.72
N THR A 452 -10.55 -29.33 33.72
CA THR A 452 -10.90 -30.75 33.58
C THR A 452 -10.11 -31.36 32.45
N PHE A 453 -9.40 -32.45 32.71
CA PHE A 453 -8.64 -33.21 31.70
C PHE A 453 -9.36 -34.50 31.34
N VAL A 454 -9.57 -34.73 30.06
CA VAL A 454 -10.31 -35.89 29.53
C VAL A 454 -9.46 -36.68 28.54
N ALA A 455 -9.16 -37.92 28.90
CA ALA A 455 -8.48 -38.88 28.02
C ALA A 455 -9.46 -39.48 26.99
N PRO A 456 -8.98 -40.04 25.85
CA PRO A 456 -9.82 -40.51 24.75
C PRO A 456 -10.75 -41.68 25.12
N GLU A 457 -10.30 -42.55 26.03
CA GLU A 457 -10.97 -43.82 26.34
C GLU A 457 -11.52 -43.83 27.77
N SER A 458 -12.79 -43.43 27.96
CA SER A 458 -13.63 -43.67 29.16
C SER A 458 -13.06 -43.37 30.56
N GLY A 459 -11.90 -42.73 30.66
CA GLY A 459 -11.29 -42.36 31.92
C GLY A 459 -12.17 -41.36 32.65
N THR A 460 -12.34 -41.55 33.96
CA THR A 460 -12.93 -40.55 34.84
C THR A 460 -12.21 -39.21 34.62
N PRO A 461 -12.93 -38.12 34.27
CA PRO A 461 -12.30 -36.83 34.07
C PRO A 461 -11.50 -36.40 35.30
N ASP A 462 -10.26 -35.97 35.07
CA ASP A 462 -9.40 -35.44 36.12
C ASP A 462 -9.72 -33.95 36.31
N VAL A 463 -10.33 -33.59 37.44
CA VAL A 463 -10.74 -32.22 37.73
C VAL A 463 -9.74 -31.58 38.71
N ILE A 464 -9.11 -30.49 38.28
CA ILE A 464 -8.32 -29.60 39.13
C ILE A 464 -9.16 -28.39 39.50
N LYS A 465 -9.37 -28.20 40.80
CA LYS A 465 -9.91 -26.97 41.39
C LYS A 465 -8.77 -26.00 41.61
N ILE A 466 -8.68 -24.95 40.79
CA ILE A 466 -7.45 -24.15 40.69
C ILE A 466 -7.22 -23.22 41.88
N GLN A 467 -8.26 -22.98 42.71
CA GLN A 467 -8.19 -22.16 43.92
C GLN A 467 -8.18 -23.00 45.21
N ASP A 468 -8.20 -24.34 45.10
CA ASP A 468 -8.24 -25.23 46.25
C ASP A 468 -6.84 -25.32 46.87
N THR A 469 -6.61 -24.45 47.86
CA THR A 469 -5.34 -24.38 48.61
C THR A 469 -5.36 -25.23 49.88
N SER A 470 -6.39 -26.06 50.10
CA SER A 470 -6.57 -26.84 51.34
C SER A 470 -5.46 -27.86 51.59
N ARG A 471 -4.84 -28.35 50.51
CA ARG A 471 -3.77 -29.36 50.55
C ARG A 471 -2.36 -28.76 50.57
N LEU A 472 -2.24 -27.44 50.45
CA LEU A 472 -0.96 -26.74 50.42
C LEU A 472 -0.48 -26.42 51.84
N ASN A 473 0.83 -26.54 52.06
CA ASN A 473 1.49 -26.02 53.25
C ASN A 473 1.60 -24.48 53.21
N ASP A 474 2.10 -23.84 54.28
CA ASP A 474 2.11 -22.37 54.38
C ASP A 474 3.05 -21.69 53.37
N GLU A 475 4.19 -22.31 53.05
CA GLU A 475 5.12 -21.82 52.03
C GLU A 475 4.50 -21.93 50.63
N GLU A 476 3.89 -23.08 50.32
CA GLU A 476 3.20 -23.32 49.06
C GLU A 476 2.01 -22.37 48.86
N LYS A 477 1.26 -22.07 49.93
CA LYS A 477 0.19 -21.06 49.90
C LYS A 477 0.74 -19.66 49.59
N GLN A 478 1.90 -19.31 50.15
CA GLN A 478 2.53 -18.03 49.88
C GLN A 478 3.06 -17.94 48.45
N ASN A 479 3.64 -19.02 47.94
CA ASN A 479 4.10 -19.14 46.54
C ASN A 479 2.93 -19.04 45.57
N PHE A 480 1.83 -19.76 45.84
CA PHE A 480 0.60 -19.64 45.06
C PHE A 480 0.12 -18.18 45.05
N LYS A 481 -0.06 -17.53 46.20
CA LYS A 481 -0.49 -16.11 46.24
C LYS A 481 0.44 -15.15 45.49
N SER A 482 1.72 -15.49 45.38
CA SER A 482 2.74 -14.68 44.70
C SER A 482 2.88 -15.00 43.21
N GLY A 483 2.08 -15.94 42.68
CA GLY A 483 2.14 -16.33 41.27
C GLY A 483 3.39 -17.14 40.90
N VAL A 484 3.94 -17.88 41.86
CA VAL A 484 5.12 -18.74 41.67
C VAL A 484 4.66 -20.17 41.37
N PRO A 485 5.27 -20.88 40.39
CA PRO A 485 4.99 -22.28 40.13
C PRO A 485 5.06 -23.15 41.39
N GLY A 486 4.19 -24.14 41.48
CA GLY A 486 4.06 -24.99 42.66
C GLY A 486 3.15 -26.19 42.41
N PRO A 487 2.67 -26.88 43.48
CA PRO A 487 1.97 -28.15 43.32
C PRO A 487 0.74 -28.11 42.38
N ILE A 488 0.00 -26.99 42.36
CA ILE A 488 -1.18 -26.83 41.50
C ILE A 488 -0.76 -26.72 40.02
N THR A 489 0.20 -25.87 39.67
CA THR A 489 0.67 -25.73 38.27
C THR A 489 1.37 -26.99 37.78
N GLN A 490 2.18 -27.61 38.63
CA GLN A 490 2.84 -28.88 38.33
C GLN A 490 1.80 -29.96 37.99
N SER A 491 0.73 -30.07 38.78
CA SER A 491 -0.36 -31.01 38.49
C SER A 491 -1.06 -30.71 37.16
N ILE A 492 -1.29 -29.43 36.85
CA ILE A 492 -1.85 -29.00 35.55
C ILE A 492 -0.92 -29.42 34.40
N VAL A 493 0.39 -29.15 34.51
CA VAL A 493 1.39 -29.48 33.48
C VAL A 493 1.52 -31.00 33.30
N GLU A 494 1.52 -31.76 34.40
CA GLU A 494 1.56 -33.24 34.37
C GLU A 494 0.36 -33.82 33.63
N LYS A 495 -0.85 -33.36 33.94
CA LYS A 495 -2.07 -33.84 33.27
C LYS A 495 -2.13 -33.41 31.80
N ALA A 496 -1.72 -32.18 31.49
CA ALA A 496 -1.59 -31.74 30.10
C ALA A 496 -0.59 -32.61 29.33
N ARG A 497 0.57 -32.91 29.93
CA ARG A 497 1.61 -33.77 29.34
C ARG A 497 1.10 -35.17 29.03
N ALA A 498 0.30 -35.75 29.93
CA ALA A 498 -0.30 -37.07 29.72
C ALA A 498 -1.19 -37.12 28.47
N LEU A 499 -1.87 -36.02 28.12
CA LEU A 499 -2.69 -35.93 26.90
C LEU A 499 -1.87 -35.77 25.62
N CYS A 500 -0.62 -35.28 25.69
CA CYS A 500 0.18 -34.89 24.53
C CYS A 500 0.99 -36.02 23.88
N SER A 501 1.02 -37.22 24.45
CA SER A 501 1.80 -38.37 23.91
C SER A 501 3.26 -38.01 23.56
N ASN A 502 3.96 -37.28 24.45
CA ASN A 502 5.32 -36.74 24.26
C ASN A 502 5.49 -35.63 23.21
N ASN A 503 4.42 -35.01 22.73
CA ASN A 503 4.50 -33.83 21.88
C ASN A 503 4.76 -32.55 22.71
N ASP A 504 6.03 -32.13 22.78
CA ASP A 504 6.44 -30.94 23.53
C ASP A 504 5.79 -29.65 23.01
N LEU A 505 5.69 -29.49 21.69
CA LEU A 505 5.10 -28.31 21.08
C LEU A 505 3.61 -28.18 21.44
N GLN A 506 2.86 -29.28 21.35
CA GLN A 506 1.45 -29.34 21.76
C GLN A 506 1.30 -29.07 23.26
N LEU A 507 2.20 -29.60 24.11
CA LEU A 507 2.19 -29.36 25.54
C LEU A 507 2.41 -27.89 25.89
N ARG A 508 3.46 -27.26 25.34
CA ARG A 508 3.74 -25.83 25.54
C ARG A 508 2.55 -24.98 25.13
N GLN A 509 1.93 -25.32 24.00
CA GLN A 509 0.73 -24.64 23.51
C GLN A 509 -0.45 -24.76 24.48
N ILE A 510 -0.72 -25.96 25.01
CA ILE A 510 -1.80 -26.17 25.97
C ILE A 510 -1.54 -25.38 27.26
N VAL A 511 -0.33 -25.46 27.82
CA VAL A 511 -0.01 -24.80 29.10
C VAL A 511 -0.19 -23.29 29.00
N ILE A 512 0.28 -22.64 27.92
CA ILE A 512 0.05 -21.20 27.75
C ILE A 512 -1.44 -20.88 27.51
N SER A 513 -2.19 -21.77 26.84
CA SER A 513 -3.64 -21.61 26.60
C SER A 513 -4.45 -21.66 27.89
N LEU A 514 -3.98 -22.38 28.90
CA LEU A 514 -4.62 -22.45 30.22
C LEU A 514 -4.39 -21.18 31.06
N ALA A 515 -3.45 -20.31 30.65
CA ALA A 515 -3.18 -19.02 31.27
C ALA A 515 -4.18 -17.94 30.83
N GLN A 516 -3.81 -16.65 30.87
CA GLN A 516 -4.62 -15.53 30.39
C GLN A 516 -4.97 -15.62 28.89
N THR A 517 -4.07 -16.16 28.06
CA THR A 517 -4.18 -16.12 26.60
C THR A 517 -5.44 -16.80 26.07
N GLY A 518 -5.83 -17.96 26.61
CA GLY A 518 -7.05 -18.66 26.22
C GLY A 518 -8.35 -18.01 26.69
N ILE A 519 -8.28 -17.01 27.59
CA ILE A 519 -9.45 -16.27 28.08
C ILE A 519 -9.59 -14.90 27.40
N MET A 520 -8.72 -14.60 26.42
CA MET A 520 -8.82 -13.36 25.63
C MET A 520 -10.18 -13.16 24.95
N PRO A 521 -10.86 -14.18 24.39
CA PRO A 521 -12.19 -13.97 23.80
C PRO A 521 -13.19 -13.36 24.79
N VAL A 522 -13.19 -13.81 26.06
CA VAL A 522 -14.04 -13.23 27.11
C VAL A 522 -13.70 -11.76 27.34
N ARG A 523 -12.41 -11.42 27.52
CA ARG A 523 -11.98 -10.04 27.74
C ARG A 523 -12.37 -9.12 26.58
N GLN A 524 -12.18 -9.59 25.35
CA GLN A 524 -12.30 -8.76 24.16
C GLN A 524 -13.75 -8.58 23.70
N PHE A 525 -14.57 -9.64 23.80
CA PHE A 525 -15.95 -9.60 23.31
C PHE A 525 -16.98 -9.25 24.39
N SER A 526 -16.67 -9.40 25.68
CA SER A 526 -17.63 -9.07 26.74
C SER A 526 -18.17 -7.63 26.70
N PRO A 527 -17.37 -6.58 26.41
CA PRO A 527 -17.90 -5.22 26.34
C PRO A 527 -18.91 -5.03 25.20
N LEU A 528 -18.80 -5.81 24.13
CA LEU A 528 -19.68 -5.76 22.96
C LEU A 528 -21.04 -6.42 23.22
N VAL A 529 -21.12 -7.30 24.22
CA VAL A 529 -22.38 -7.90 24.67
C VAL A 529 -22.91 -7.25 25.96
N GLY A 530 -22.34 -6.10 26.34
CA GLY A 530 -22.81 -5.32 27.50
C GLY A 530 -22.45 -5.88 28.87
N VAL A 531 -21.52 -6.84 28.94
CA VAL A 531 -21.05 -7.42 30.20
C VAL A 531 -19.58 -7.04 30.43
N ALA A 532 -19.24 -6.53 31.61
CA ALA A 532 -17.86 -6.10 31.88
C ALA A 532 -17.02 -7.25 32.44
N TYR A 533 -16.47 -8.12 31.57
CA TYR A 533 -15.60 -9.24 31.97
C TYR A 533 -14.16 -9.04 31.49
N ASN A 534 -13.23 -9.78 32.09
CA ASN A 534 -11.81 -9.79 31.73
C ASN A 534 -11.23 -11.22 31.75
N GLU A 535 -9.94 -11.36 31.46
CA GLU A 535 -9.18 -12.62 31.40
C GLU A 535 -9.05 -13.39 32.73
N HIS A 536 -9.43 -12.75 33.83
CA HIS A 536 -9.40 -13.27 35.18
C HIS A 536 -10.81 -13.53 35.71
N SER A 537 -11.83 -13.44 34.85
CA SER A 537 -13.21 -13.78 35.21
C SER A 537 -13.38 -15.29 35.42
N PRO A 538 -14.43 -15.74 36.13
CA PRO A 538 -14.64 -17.16 36.41
C PRO A 538 -14.98 -17.93 35.12
N VAL A 539 -14.12 -18.90 34.76
CA VAL A 539 -14.27 -19.74 33.56
C VAL A 539 -13.80 -21.15 33.91
N ASN A 540 -14.60 -22.15 33.53
CA ASN A 540 -14.18 -23.55 33.52
C ASN A 540 -13.50 -23.88 32.19
N ILE A 541 -12.45 -24.69 32.25
CA ILE A 541 -11.73 -25.15 31.07
C ILE A 541 -11.79 -26.68 31.01
N GLU A 542 -12.15 -27.22 29.87
CA GLU A 542 -12.07 -28.65 29.57
C GLU A 542 -10.98 -28.87 28.51
N VAL A 543 -10.01 -29.71 28.81
CA VAL A 543 -8.92 -30.12 27.91
C VAL A 543 -9.13 -31.59 27.56
N ARG A 544 -9.35 -31.87 26.27
CA ARG A 544 -9.69 -33.22 25.81
C ARG A 544 -8.78 -33.66 24.69
N ARG A 545 -8.26 -34.87 24.79
CA ARG A 545 -7.55 -35.52 23.67
C ARG A 545 -8.57 -36.14 22.72
N GLU A 546 -8.49 -35.76 21.47
CA GLU A 546 -9.33 -36.29 20.39
C GLU A 546 -8.69 -37.51 19.73
N ASN A 547 -9.52 -38.35 19.10
CA ASN A 547 -9.07 -39.58 18.44
C ASN A 547 -8.09 -39.34 17.27
N ASN A 548 -8.12 -38.16 16.67
CA ASN A 548 -7.22 -37.76 15.57
C ASN A 548 -5.87 -37.23 16.05
N GLY A 549 -5.61 -37.21 17.36
CA GLY A 549 -4.37 -36.70 17.95
C GLY A 549 -4.39 -35.20 18.30
N ASN A 550 -5.43 -34.48 17.92
CA ASN A 550 -5.63 -33.09 18.33
C ASN A 550 -6.05 -33.01 19.79
N ILE A 551 -5.89 -31.84 20.39
CA ILE A 551 -6.40 -31.55 21.73
C ILE A 551 -7.36 -30.37 21.65
N SER A 552 -8.59 -30.54 22.15
CA SER A 552 -9.56 -29.47 22.28
C SER A 552 -9.46 -28.82 23.65
N LEU A 553 -9.58 -27.49 23.69
CA LEU A 553 -9.66 -26.68 24.90
C LEU A 553 -10.96 -25.89 24.84
N ARG A 554 -11.96 -26.32 25.61
CA ARG A 554 -13.27 -25.67 25.69
C ARG A 554 -13.36 -24.83 26.95
N TYR A 555 -13.75 -23.57 26.79
CA TYR A 555 -13.86 -22.58 27.83
C TYR A 555 -15.32 -22.23 28.02
N ARG A 556 -15.79 -22.27 29.27
CA ARG A 556 -17.20 -21.97 29.61
C ARG A 556 -17.32 -21.12 30.85
N THR A 557 -18.09 -20.03 30.76
CA THR A 557 -18.55 -19.33 31.96
C THR A 557 -19.56 -20.19 32.73
N PRO A 558 -19.58 -20.12 34.07
CA PRO A 558 -20.55 -20.85 34.88
C PRO A 558 -21.98 -20.35 34.67
N GLU A 559 -22.97 -21.18 35.01
CA GLU A 559 -24.39 -20.88 34.78
C GLU A 559 -24.88 -19.60 35.47
N ALA A 560 -24.33 -19.29 36.64
CA ALA A 560 -24.65 -18.09 37.41
C ALA A 560 -23.98 -16.81 36.85
N SER A 561 -23.11 -16.92 35.83
CA SER A 561 -22.50 -15.76 35.20
C SER A 561 -23.53 -14.94 34.41
N PRO A 562 -23.53 -13.59 34.50
CA PRO A 562 -24.31 -12.73 33.60
C PRO A 562 -23.87 -12.81 32.13
N MET A 563 -22.78 -13.51 31.82
CA MET A 563 -22.36 -13.81 30.46
C MET A 563 -22.53 -15.31 30.18
N ASP A 564 -22.89 -15.61 28.94
CA ASP A 564 -22.86 -16.96 28.40
C ASP A 564 -21.79 -17.01 27.33
N ALA A 565 -20.59 -17.43 27.73
CA ALA A 565 -19.47 -17.67 26.84
C ALA A 565 -19.14 -19.16 26.80
N ASP A 566 -19.13 -19.73 25.59
CA ASP A 566 -18.74 -21.10 25.28
C ASP A 566 -17.94 -21.11 23.99
N TYR A 567 -16.67 -21.48 24.07
CA TYR A 567 -15.79 -21.50 22.90
C TYR A 567 -14.71 -22.54 23.01
N THR A 568 -14.29 -23.08 21.87
CA THR A 568 -13.32 -24.17 21.81
C THR A 568 -12.17 -23.82 20.87
N PHE A 569 -10.96 -23.95 21.38
CA PHE A 569 -9.75 -24.01 20.56
C PHE A 569 -9.36 -25.46 20.30
N THR A 570 -8.82 -25.74 19.12
CA THR A 570 -8.25 -27.04 18.77
C THR A 570 -6.77 -26.87 18.47
N VAL A 571 -5.93 -27.61 19.19
CA VAL A 571 -4.47 -27.65 19.03
C VAL A 571 -4.10 -28.89 18.23
N GLY A 572 -3.57 -28.66 17.03
CA GLY A 572 -3.06 -29.71 16.15
C GLY A 572 -1.79 -30.37 16.69
N THR A 573 -1.43 -31.52 16.14
CA THR A 573 -0.15 -32.18 16.45
C THR A 573 1.06 -31.37 15.97
N ASP A 574 0.85 -30.43 15.06
CA ASP A 574 1.84 -29.46 14.57
C ASP A 574 1.92 -28.19 15.46
N GLY A 575 1.20 -28.16 16.59
CA GLY A 575 1.13 -27.02 17.51
C GLY A 575 0.25 -25.87 17.04
N ARG A 576 -0.33 -25.93 15.83
CA ARG A 576 -1.20 -24.86 15.33
C ARG A 576 -2.53 -24.86 16.08
N VAL A 577 -3.07 -23.67 16.33
CA VAL A 577 -4.32 -23.49 17.07
C VAL A 577 -5.38 -22.84 16.20
N LEU A 578 -6.60 -23.37 16.29
CA LEU A 578 -7.77 -22.83 15.61
C LEU A 578 -8.92 -22.70 16.60
N LEU A 579 -9.60 -21.55 16.59
CA LEU A 579 -10.94 -21.44 17.18
C LEU A 579 -11.90 -22.24 16.30
N THR A 580 -12.56 -23.26 16.87
CA THR A 580 -13.44 -24.19 16.15
C THR A 580 -14.89 -24.11 16.56
N SER A 581 -15.19 -23.40 17.66
CA SER A 581 -16.52 -22.94 18.01
C SER A 581 -16.42 -21.73 18.92
N MET A 582 -17.38 -20.82 18.82
CA MET A 582 -17.53 -19.70 19.75
C MET A 582 -18.97 -19.24 19.81
N THR A 583 -19.45 -18.96 21.02
CA THR A 583 -20.68 -18.24 21.30
C THR A 583 -20.45 -17.38 22.54
N ILE A 584 -20.68 -16.08 22.42
CA ILE A 584 -20.58 -15.11 23.52
C ILE A 584 -21.78 -14.19 23.46
N ARG A 585 -22.52 -14.10 24.58
CA ARG A 585 -23.71 -13.23 24.71
C ARG A 585 -23.93 -12.85 26.17
N ALA A 586 -24.73 -11.82 26.40
CA ALA A 586 -25.32 -11.61 27.73
C ALA A 586 -26.26 -12.78 28.04
N ARG A 587 -26.24 -13.25 29.30
CA ARG A 587 -27.20 -14.22 29.78
C ARG A 587 -28.49 -13.48 30.11
N GLN A 588 -29.57 -13.76 29.37
CA GLN A 588 -30.88 -13.24 29.71
C GLN A 588 -31.33 -13.85 31.05
N ALA A 589 -31.95 -13.04 31.91
CA ALA A 589 -32.58 -13.56 33.12
C ALA A 589 -33.61 -14.63 32.71
N ALA A 590 -33.64 -15.76 33.39
CA ALA A 590 -34.72 -16.73 33.20
C ALA A 590 -36.04 -16.01 33.50
N GLU A 591 -36.95 -15.99 32.52
CA GLU A 591 -38.33 -15.49 32.70
C GLU A 591 -39.08 -16.26 33.78
#